data_AF-A0A8J7XK34-F1
#
_entry.id   AF-A0A8J7XK34-F1
#
_cell.length_a   1.000
_cell.length_b   1.000
_cell.length_c   1.000
_cell.angle_alpha   90.00
_cell.angle_beta   90.00
_cell.angle_gamma   90.00
#
_symmetry.space_group_name_H-M   'P 1'
#
loop_
_entity.id
_entity.type
_entity.pdbx_description
1 polymer ?
#
loop_
_entity_poly.entity_id
_entity_poly.type
_entity_poly.pdbx_seq_one_letter_code
_entity_poly.pdbx_strand_id
1 'polypeptide(L)'
;MAKFRKAPGSEWLGYPYLELSDIDHDFFKYSEFLAQSLVDNRKGRVYLVMDHESYQDFLSAVGKKFGNINASSVNKAALDAVKAWAEEVNKG
;
A
#
# COMPACT_ATOMS: atom_id res chain seq x y z
N MET A 1 23.08 -10.89 -10.27
CA MET A 1 22.98 -9.58 -9.59
C MET A 1 21.77 -8.85 -10.10
N ALA A 2 20.79 -8.55 -9.25
CA ALA A 2 19.61 -7.80 -9.65
C ALA A 2 20.00 -6.34 -9.92
N LYS A 3 19.67 -5.81 -11.10
CA LYS A 3 19.86 -4.40 -11.45
C LYS A 3 19.04 -3.54 -10.49
N PHE A 4 19.71 -2.75 -9.65
CA PHE A 4 19.08 -1.71 -8.83
C PHE A 4 18.27 -0.78 -9.73
N ARG A 5 16.95 -0.65 -9.46
CA ARG A 5 16.10 0.33 -10.14
C ARG A 5 16.46 1.73 -9.62
N LYS A 6 16.58 2.69 -10.55
CA LYS A 6 16.83 4.11 -10.25
C LYS A 6 15.70 4.63 -9.37
N ALA A 7 16.02 5.24 -8.23
CA ALA A 7 15.03 5.82 -7.32
C ALA A 7 14.20 6.90 -8.06
N PRO A 8 12.87 6.95 -7.87
CA PRO A 8 12.07 8.00 -8.49
C PRO A 8 12.43 9.35 -7.88
N GLY A 9 12.64 10.34 -8.76
CA GLY A 9 13.04 11.69 -8.38
C GLY A 9 11.97 12.43 -7.58
N SER A 10 12.44 13.17 -6.58
CA SER A 10 11.93 14.48 -6.10
C SER A 10 10.47 14.72 -5.71
N GLU A 11 9.54 13.76 -5.79
CA GLU A 11 8.12 14.02 -5.44
C GLU A 11 7.70 13.62 -4.02
N TRP A 12 8.65 13.30 -3.14
CA TRP A 12 8.36 13.00 -1.73
C TRP A 12 9.25 13.83 -0.80
N LEU A 13 9.00 15.15 -0.77
CA LEU A 13 9.55 16.06 0.23
C LEU A 13 8.94 15.73 1.60
N GLY A 14 9.54 14.80 2.35
CA GLY A 14 9.29 14.67 3.79
C GLY A 14 9.22 13.27 4.40
N TYR A 15 9.52 12.19 3.69
CA TYR A 15 9.67 10.89 4.37
C TYR A 15 11.15 10.68 4.72
N PRO A 16 11.54 10.62 6.01
CA PRO A 16 12.91 10.27 6.37
C PRO A 16 13.21 8.89 5.78
N TYR A 17 14.44 8.72 5.28
CA TYR A 17 14.97 7.41 4.95
C TYR A 17 14.94 6.60 6.24
N LEU A 18 13.88 5.80 6.45
CA LEU A 18 13.78 4.91 7.60
C LEU A 18 14.91 3.90 7.49
N GLU A 19 15.98 4.14 8.24
CA GLU A 19 17.05 3.19 8.44
C GLU A 19 16.64 2.24 9.58
N LEU A 20 17.23 1.05 9.63
CA LEU A 20 16.97 0.13 10.74
C LEU A 20 17.29 0.77 12.10
N SER A 21 18.24 1.70 12.13
CA SER A 21 18.62 2.53 13.29
C SER A 21 17.52 3.44 13.79
N ASP A 22 16.52 3.77 12.96
CA ASP A 22 15.41 4.66 13.34
C ASP A 22 14.26 3.92 14.02
N ILE A 23 14.32 2.58 14.10
CA ILE A 23 13.29 1.74 14.74
C ILE A 23 13.64 1.57 16.23
N ASP A 24 13.25 2.54 17.06
CA ASP A 24 13.50 2.53 18.50
C ASP A 24 12.49 1.67 19.27
N HIS A 25 12.50 0.36 19.02
CA HIS A 25 11.70 -0.59 19.78
C HIS A 25 12.38 -1.96 19.87
N ASP A 26 12.60 -2.46 21.09
CA ASP A 26 13.42 -3.65 21.37
C ASP A 26 12.96 -4.91 20.64
N PHE A 27 11.67 -5.06 20.40
CA PHE A 27 11.11 -6.17 19.60
C PHE A 27 11.77 -6.31 18.22
N PHE A 28 12.02 -5.20 17.53
CA PHE A 28 12.59 -5.21 16.18
C PHE A 28 14.10 -5.45 16.17
N LYS A 29 14.80 -5.32 17.31
CA LYS A 29 16.20 -5.74 17.46
C LYS A 29 16.36 -7.27 17.34
N TYR A 30 15.31 -8.03 17.66
CA TYR A 30 15.30 -9.49 17.60
C TYR A 30 14.54 -10.05 16.38
N SER A 31 13.85 -9.19 15.62
CA SER A 31 13.07 -9.56 14.43
C SER A 31 13.55 -8.83 13.19
N GLU A 32 14.82 -9.04 12.82
CA GLU A 32 15.52 -8.35 11.72
C GLU A 32 14.76 -8.42 10.38
N PHE A 33 14.20 -9.58 10.02
CA PHE A 33 13.43 -9.74 8.78
C PHE A 33 12.13 -8.91 8.76
N LEU A 34 11.50 -8.70 9.92
CA LEU A 34 10.29 -7.89 10.03
C LEU A 34 10.63 -6.40 9.94
N ALA A 35 11.73 -5.98 10.59
CA ALA A 35 12.25 -4.62 10.53
C ALA A 35 12.68 -4.26 9.09
N GLN A 36 13.40 -5.16 8.42
CA GLN A 36 13.81 -5.00 7.03
C GLN A 36 12.61 -4.94 6.08
N SER A 37 11.57 -5.76 6.32
CA SER A 37 10.32 -5.68 5.56
C SER A 37 9.63 -4.32 5.70
N LEU A 38 9.70 -3.66 6.85
CA LEU A 38 9.13 -2.33 7.05
C LEU A 38 9.89 -1.25 6.26
N VAL A 39 11.22 -1.32 6.26
CA VAL A 39 12.12 -0.44 5.48
C VAL A 39 11.96 -0.66 3.98
N ASP A 40 11.92 -1.93 3.56
CA ASP A 40 11.91 -2.32 2.15
C ASP A 40 10.58 -2.07 1.48
N ASN A 41 9.47 -2.25 2.21
CA ASN A 41 8.17 -2.24 1.57
C ASN A 41 7.75 -0.85 1.08
N ARG A 42 8.26 0.27 1.66
CA ARG A 42 7.98 1.66 1.25
C ARG A 42 6.56 1.88 0.69
N LYS A 43 5.56 1.22 1.29
CA LYS A 43 4.20 1.22 0.74
C LYS A 43 3.60 2.56 1.07
N GLY A 44 3.51 3.44 0.07
CA GLY A 44 2.69 4.65 0.15
C GLY A 44 1.30 4.24 0.60
N ARG A 45 0.87 4.75 1.75
CA ARG A 45 -0.45 4.46 2.30
C ARG A 45 -1.41 5.52 1.80
N VAL A 46 -2.43 5.10 1.07
CA VAL A 46 -3.56 5.95 0.71
C VAL A 46 -4.67 5.66 1.72
N TYR A 47 -5.05 6.66 2.50
CA TYR A 47 -6.20 6.59 3.39
C TYR A 47 -7.43 7.11 2.66
N LEU A 48 -8.47 6.29 2.56
CA LEU A 48 -9.75 6.65 1.97
C LEU A 48 -10.82 6.56 3.05
N VAL A 49 -11.48 7.68 3.31
CA VAL A 49 -12.68 7.74 4.15
C VAL A 49 -13.87 7.82 3.21
N MET A 50 -14.80 6.86 3.34
CA MET A 50 -16.01 6.78 2.52
C MET A 50 -17.22 7.11 3.39
N ASP A 51 -18.25 7.72 2.81
CA ASP A 51 -19.55 7.77 3.46
C ASP A 51 -20.16 6.37 3.56
N HIS A 52 -21.22 6.25 4.36
CA HIS A 52 -21.83 4.97 4.66
C HIS A 52 -22.36 4.26 3.40
N GLU A 53 -23.02 4.98 2.49
CA GLU A 53 -23.63 4.40 1.30
C GLU A 53 -22.56 3.89 0.34
N SER A 54 -21.58 4.74 0.03
CA SER A 54 -20.44 4.37 -0.81
C SER A 54 -19.66 3.18 -0.25
N TYR A 55 -19.50 3.10 1.08
CA TYR A 55 -18.85 1.96 1.72
C TYR A 55 -19.64 0.66 1.58
N GLN A 56 -20.96 0.69 1.80
CA GLN A 56 -21.82 -0.49 1.64
C GLN A 56 -21.85 -0.96 0.19
N ASP A 57 -21.94 -0.03 -0.76
CA ASP A 57 -21.93 -0.34 -2.19
C ASP A 57 -20.60 -0.98 -2.61
N PHE A 58 -19.48 -0.46 -2.11
CA PHE A 58 -18.17 -1.04 -2.35
C PHE A 58 -18.07 -2.46 -1.79
N LEU A 59 -18.46 -2.70 -0.53
CA LEU A 59 -18.44 -4.04 0.06
C LEU A 59 -19.37 -5.02 -0.67
N SER A 60 -20.55 -4.56 -1.09
CA SER A 60 -21.49 -5.35 -1.89
C SER A 60 -20.87 -5.75 -3.23
N ALA A 61 -20.20 -4.82 -3.91
CA ALA A 61 -19.48 -5.09 -5.16
C ALA A 61 -18.32 -6.08 -4.95
N VAL A 62 -17.55 -5.94 -3.87
CA VAL A 62 -16.49 -6.89 -3.50
C VAL A 62 -17.09 -8.28 -3.27
N GLY A 63 -18.17 -8.38 -2.51
CA GLY A 63 -18.88 -9.63 -2.26
C GLY A 63 -19.36 -10.30 -3.55
N LYS A 64 -19.95 -9.54 -4.49
CA LYS A 64 -20.39 -10.04 -5.79
C LYS A 64 -19.22 -10.53 -6.66
N LYS A 65 -18.09 -9.83 -6.65
CA LYS A 65 -16.93 -10.15 -7.50
C LYS A 65 -16.08 -11.30 -6.96
N PHE A 66 -15.88 -11.38 -5.65
CA PHE A 66 -14.94 -12.31 -5.01
C PHE A 66 -15.62 -13.39 -4.16
N GLY A 67 -16.94 -13.35 -3.98
CA GLY A 67 -17.70 -14.28 -3.16
C GLY A 67 -17.52 -14.08 -1.65
N ASN A 68 -16.69 -13.13 -1.22
CA ASN A 68 -16.47 -12.78 0.19
C ASN A 68 -15.96 -11.34 0.32
N ILE A 69 -16.10 -10.78 1.52
CA ILE A 69 -15.66 -9.42 1.88
C ILE A 69 -14.46 -9.42 2.81
N ASN A 70 -13.63 -10.47 2.78
CA ASN A 70 -12.46 -10.52 3.65
C ASN A 70 -11.44 -9.42 3.28
N ALA A 71 -10.52 -9.11 4.20
CA ALA A 71 -9.55 -8.05 4.01
C ALA A 71 -8.71 -8.19 2.72
N SER A 72 -8.42 -9.42 2.29
CA SER A 72 -7.67 -9.68 1.06
C SER A 72 -8.48 -9.29 -0.20
N SER A 73 -9.75 -9.69 -0.26
CA SER A 73 -10.67 -9.35 -1.36
C SER A 73 -10.94 -7.85 -1.44
N VAL A 74 -11.17 -7.21 -0.29
CA VAL A 74 -11.38 -5.75 -0.19
C VAL A 74 -10.13 -5.00 -0.65
N ASN A 75 -8.96 -5.36 -0.14
CA ASN A 75 -7.70 -4.73 -0.51
C ASN A 75 -7.36 -4.93 -1.99
N LYS A 76 -7.64 -6.12 -2.54
CA LYS A 76 -7.44 -6.40 -3.96
C LYS A 76 -8.36 -5.54 -4.83
N ALA A 77 -9.65 -5.43 -4.48
CA ALA A 77 -10.59 -4.60 -5.22
C ALA A 77 -10.17 -3.13 -5.23
N ALA A 78 -9.75 -2.59 -4.08
CA ALA A 78 -9.26 -1.22 -3.97
C ALA A 78 -8.00 -0.99 -4.81
N LEU A 79 -7.02 -1.91 -4.73
CA LEU A 79 -5.79 -1.81 -5.52
C LEU A 79 -6.05 -1.90 -7.02
N ASP A 80 -6.95 -2.78 -7.46
CA ASP A 80 -7.32 -2.91 -8.87
C ASP A 80 -7.97 -1.62 -9.38
N ALA A 81 -8.85 -1.00 -8.59
CA ALA A 81 -9.48 0.28 -8.93
C ALA A 81 -8.46 1.43 -9.04
N VAL A 82 -7.55 1.54 -8.06
CA VAL A 82 -6.47 2.55 -8.06
C VAL A 82 -5.57 2.38 -9.27
N LYS A 83 -5.19 1.14 -9.63
CA LYS A 83 -4.36 0.85 -10.80
C LYS A 83 -5.08 1.21 -12.10
N ALA A 84 -6.35 0.81 -12.25
CA ALA A 84 -7.12 1.11 -13.44
C ALA A 84 -7.23 2.62 -13.68
N TRP A 85 -7.54 3.38 -12.62
CA TRP A 85 -7.59 4.84 -12.69
C TRP A 85 -6.23 5.46 -13.04
N ALA A 86 -5.15 5.02 -12.39
CA ALA A 86 -3.81 5.52 -12.68
C ALA A 86 -3.37 5.21 -14.12
N GLU A 87 -3.71 4.04 -14.65
CA GLU A 87 -3.43 3.69 -16.04
C GLU A 87 -4.22 4.53 -17.05
N GLU A 88 -5.48 4.83 -16.75
CA GLU A 88 -6.33 5.70 -17.57
C GLU A 88 -5.74 7.11 -17.65
N VAL A 89 -5.44 7.71 -16.49
CA VAL A 89 -4.92 9.09 -16.40
C VAL A 89 -3.54 9.22 -17.06
N ASN A 90 -2.66 8.22 -16.94
CA ASN A 90 -1.32 8.28 -17.54
C ASN A 90 -1.28 7.98 -19.04
N LYS A 91 -2.37 7.48 -19.63
CA LYS A 91 -2.49 7.25 -21.08
C LYS A 91 -3.11 8.43 -21.84
N GLY A 92 -3.80 9.33 -21.14
CA GLY A 92 -4.35 10.58 -21.68
C GLY A 92 -3.33 11.71 -21.65
#